data_AF-A0A0D6LTW8-F1
#
_entry.id   AF-A0A0D6LTW8-F1
#
_cell.length_a   1.000
_cell.length_b   1.000
_cell.length_c   1.000
_cell.angle_alpha   90.00
_cell.angle_beta   90.00
_cell.angle_gamma   90.00
#
_symmetry.space_group_name_H-M   'P 1'
#
loop_
_entity.id
_entity.type
_entity.pdbx_description
1 polymer ?
#
loop_
_entity_poly.entity_id
_entity_poly.type
_entity_poly.pdbx_seq_one_letter_code
_entity_poly.pdbx_strand_id
1 'polypeptide(L)'
;MQVAGLLLILAGLFTKCAAVLASIPDAVVGGVLAMGLAMITGVAISNLQKVDLRLSRNLTIMGTAILLGALIPYHFEKNRVNTGIKSIDDCLNMLLSIRMLIAGVVAFVLDNTVSGEFSGVGATREQRGFALKEMDENIRAEDDGYAPSPLVRRYQLDIDINGLKFQFRR
;
A
#
# COMPACT_ATOMS: atom_id res chain seq x y z
N MET A 1 -13.71 12.05 -12.61
CA MET A 1 -12.76 12.74 -11.71
C MET A 1 -12.83 14.26 -11.82
N GLN A 2 -12.69 14.84 -13.01
CA GLN A 2 -12.72 16.31 -13.20
C GLN A 2 -14.02 16.98 -12.71
N VAL A 3 -15.18 16.36 -13.00
CA VAL A 3 -16.49 16.87 -12.54
C VAL A 3 -16.60 16.88 -11.01
N ALA A 4 -16.09 15.84 -10.33
CA ALA A 4 -16.09 15.78 -8.86
C ALA A 4 -15.16 16.85 -8.26
N GLY A 5 -13.99 17.08 -8.85
CA GLY A 5 -13.08 18.16 -8.45
C GLY A 5 -13.72 19.54 -8.59
N LEU A 6 -14.39 19.81 -9.72
CA LEU A 6 -15.12 21.06 -9.93
C LEU A 6 -16.25 21.24 -8.90
N LEU A 7 -16.98 20.17 -8.60
CA LEU A 7 -18.07 20.18 -7.62
C LEU A 7 -17.53 20.45 -6.20
N LEU A 8 -16.41 19.85 -5.81
CA LEU A 8 -15.76 20.12 -4.51
C LEU A 8 -15.29 21.58 -4.39
N ILE A 9 -14.75 22.17 -5.46
CA ILE A 9 -14.36 23.58 -5.49
C ILE A 9 -15.59 24.49 -5.32
N LEU A 10 -16.66 24.23 -6.08
CA LEU A 10 -17.90 25.01 -5.97
C LEU A 10 -18.53 24.87 -4.57
N ALA A 11 -18.62 23.64 -4.05
CA ALA A 11 -19.15 23.37 -2.71
C ALA A 11 -18.33 24.04 -1.60
N GLY A 12 -17.00 24.14 -1.75
CA GLY A 12 -16.13 24.86 -0.83
C GLY A 12 -16.29 26.39 -0.88
N LEU A 13 -16.58 26.96 -2.06
CA LEU A 13 -16.88 28.38 -2.22
C LEU A 13 -18.24 28.77 -1.64
N PHE A 14 -19.21 27.85 -1.64
CA PHE A 14 -20.52 28.04 -1.01
C PHE A 14 -20.46 27.83 0.51
N THR A 15 -20.10 28.90 1.24
CA THR A 15 -19.98 28.91 2.71
C THR A 15 -21.27 28.58 3.48
N LYS A 16 -22.45 28.76 2.86
CA LYS A 16 -23.73 28.34 3.46
C LYS A 16 -23.80 26.83 3.69
N CYS A 17 -23.24 26.04 2.77
CA CYS A 17 -23.16 24.59 2.92
C CYS A 17 -22.19 24.22 4.06
N ALA A 18 -21.08 24.95 4.20
CA ALA A 18 -20.14 24.78 5.32
C ALA A 18 -20.79 25.06 6.69
N ALA A 19 -21.68 26.06 6.79
CA ALA A 19 -22.42 26.34 8.02
C ALA A 19 -23.37 25.19 8.41
N VAL A 20 -24.02 24.55 7.43
CA VAL A 20 -24.85 23.35 7.66
C VAL A 20 -23.98 22.17 8.11
N LEU A 21 -22.83 21.95 7.48
CA LEU A 21 -21.88 20.90 7.90
C LEU A 21 -21.34 21.15 9.31
N ALA A 22 -21.10 22.41 9.68
CA ALA A 22 -20.67 22.78 11.03
C ALA A 22 -21.77 22.59 12.10
N SER A 23 -23.04 22.47 11.69
CA SER A 23 -24.15 22.15 12.60
C SER A 23 -24.30 20.64 12.90
N ILE A 24 -23.53 19.79 12.21
CA ILE A 24 -23.51 18.35 12.45
C ILE A 24 -22.90 18.08 13.83
N PRO A 25 -23.53 17.23 14.66
CA PRO A 25 -23.00 16.89 15.98
C PRO A 25 -21.69 16.10 15.89
N ASP A 26 -20.78 16.33 16.83
CA ASP A 26 -19.44 15.71 16.88
C ASP A 26 -19.49 14.17 16.83
N ALA A 27 -20.53 13.55 17.39
CA ALA A 27 -20.72 12.10 17.35
C ALA A 27 -20.85 11.55 15.92
N VAL A 28 -21.52 12.27 15.02
CA VAL A 28 -21.67 11.88 13.61
C VAL A 28 -20.36 12.07 12.86
N VAL A 29 -19.62 13.16 13.16
CA VAL A 29 -18.30 13.41 12.58
C VAL A 29 -17.33 12.28 12.96
N GLY A 30 -17.32 11.87 14.23
CA GLY A 30 -16.54 10.72 14.70
C GLY A 30 -16.93 9.42 13.98
N GLY A 31 -18.22 9.18 13.74
CA GLY A 31 -18.71 8.02 12.99
C GLY A 31 -18.22 7.99 11.54
N VAL A 32 -18.30 9.11 10.83
CA VAL A 32 -17.82 9.20 9.43
C VAL A 32 -16.30 9.05 9.36
N LEU A 33 -15.55 9.64 10.30
CA LEU A 33 -14.10 9.46 10.40
C LEU A 33 -13.72 8.00 10.67
N ALA A 34 -14.43 7.33 11.59
CA ALA A 34 -14.23 5.92 11.89
C ALA A 34 -14.51 5.01 10.67
N MET A 35 -15.59 5.30 9.92
CA MET A 35 -15.88 4.60 8.66
C MET A 35 -14.76 4.79 7.62
N GLY A 36 -14.21 6.00 7.51
CA GLY A 36 -13.07 6.29 6.63
C GLY A 36 -11.82 5.51 7.01
N LEU A 37 -11.48 5.46 8.30
CA LEU A 37 -10.37 4.66 8.82
C LEU A 37 -10.58 3.16 8.59
N ALA A 38 -11.81 2.67 8.77
CA ALA A 38 -12.16 1.28 8.49
C ALA A 38 -12.02 0.95 6.99
N MET A 39 -12.43 1.85 6.10
CA MET A 39 -12.28 1.68 4.65
C MET A 39 -10.80 1.61 4.24
N ILE A 40 -9.98 2.56 4.70
CA ILE A 40 -8.53 2.57 4.42
C ILE A 40 -7.88 1.29 4.95
N THR A 41 -8.25 0.85 6.16
CA THR A 41 -7.78 -0.41 6.74
C THR A 41 -8.23 -1.62 5.93
N GLY A 42 -9.47 -1.64 5.44
CA GLY A 42 -10.01 -2.71 4.59
C GLY A 42 -9.25 -2.82 3.26
N VAL A 43 -8.98 -1.68 2.61
CA VAL A 43 -8.17 -1.64 1.38
C VAL A 43 -6.72 -2.08 1.66
N ALA A 44 -6.16 -1.70 2.80
CA ALA A 44 -4.82 -2.15 3.21
C ALA A 44 -4.77 -3.68 3.40
N ILE A 45 -5.74 -4.26 4.12
CA ILE A 45 -5.83 -5.72 4.31
C ILE A 45 -6.04 -6.43 2.96
N SER A 46 -6.87 -5.89 2.07
CA SER A 46 -7.07 -6.45 0.73
C SER A 46 -5.77 -6.50 -0.08
N ASN A 47 -4.90 -5.50 0.08
CA ASN A 47 -3.58 -5.53 -0.53
C ASN A 47 -2.63 -6.53 0.14
N LEU A 48 -2.71 -6.71 1.46
CA LEU A 48 -1.90 -7.70 2.20
C LEU A 48 -2.30 -9.14 1.87
N GLN A 49 -3.53 -9.40 1.45
CA GLN A 49 -3.98 -10.71 0.98
C GLN A 49 -3.29 -11.17 -0.31
N LYS A 50 -2.60 -10.28 -1.05
CA LYS A 50 -1.78 -10.63 -2.20
C LYS A 50 -0.48 -11.34 -1.79
N VAL A 51 -0.07 -11.21 -0.53
CA VAL A 51 1.10 -11.86 0.06
C VAL A 51 0.68 -13.20 0.64
N ASP A 52 1.56 -14.20 0.62
CA ASP A 52 1.28 -15.50 1.25
C ASP A 52 1.26 -15.36 2.78
N LEU A 53 0.06 -15.23 3.36
CA LEU A 53 -0.18 -15.15 4.80
C LEU A 53 -0.21 -16.51 5.50
N ARG A 54 -0.06 -17.63 4.77
CA ARG A 54 0.08 -18.97 5.36
C ARG A 54 1.48 -19.17 5.94
N LEU A 55 2.46 -18.42 5.43
CA LEU A 55 3.81 -18.39 5.96
C LEU A 55 3.82 -17.64 7.31
N SER A 56 4.20 -18.37 8.37
CA SER A 56 4.37 -17.82 9.73
C SER A 56 5.29 -16.60 9.75
N ARG A 57 6.31 -16.58 8.88
CA ARG A 57 7.23 -15.44 8.69
C ARG A 57 6.47 -14.15 8.33
N ASN A 58 5.67 -14.19 7.27
CA ASN A 58 4.97 -13.02 6.75
C ASN A 58 3.90 -12.53 7.72
N LEU A 59 3.17 -13.47 8.35
CA LEU A 59 2.16 -13.16 9.36
C LEU A 59 2.78 -12.52 10.61
N THR A 60 3.94 -13.01 11.04
CA THR A 60 4.68 -12.48 12.19
C THR A 60 5.21 -11.08 11.90
N ILE A 61 5.81 -10.85 10.73
CA ILE A 61 6.29 -9.52 10.30
C ILE A 61 5.14 -8.52 10.30
N MET A 62 4.00 -8.88 9.70
CA MET A 62 2.81 -8.03 9.66
C MET A 62 2.28 -7.70 11.06
N GLY A 63 2.10 -8.71 11.92
CA GLY A 63 1.58 -8.52 13.28
C GLY A 63 2.52 -7.70 14.17
N THR A 64 3.83 -8.00 14.14
CA THR A 64 4.82 -7.24 14.91
C THR A 64 4.99 -5.81 14.41
N ALA A 65 4.93 -5.56 13.10
CA ALA A 65 4.98 -4.21 12.55
C ALA A 65 3.78 -3.35 12.97
N ILE A 66 2.57 -3.89 13.01
CA ILE A 66 1.37 -3.18 13.48
C ILE A 66 1.50 -2.84 14.97
N LEU A 67 1.90 -3.81 15.80
CA LEU A 67 2.05 -3.62 17.24
C LEU A 67 3.14 -2.59 17.57
N LEU A 68 4.33 -2.72 16.96
CA LEU A 68 5.44 -1.79 17.18
C LEU A 68 5.15 -0.41 16.57
N GLY A 69 4.45 -0.35 15.43
CA GLY A 69 3.96 0.89 14.82
C GLY A 69 2.99 1.67 15.70
N ALA A 70 2.32 1.02 16.66
CA ALA A 70 1.52 1.69 17.68
C ALA A 70 2.31 1.99 18.96
N LEU A 71 3.16 1.05 19.41
CA LEU A 71 3.87 1.12 20.68
C LEU A 71 5.02 2.14 20.67
N ILE A 72 5.81 2.18 19.59
CA ILE A 72 6.98 3.07 19.49
C ILE A 72 6.56 4.54 19.50
N PRO A 73 5.60 5.00 18.66
CA PRO A 73 5.12 6.38 18.75
C PRO A 73 4.52 6.73 20.10
N TYR A 74 3.80 5.79 20.73
CA TYR A 74 3.25 5.98 22.08
C TYR A 74 4.37 6.18 23.12
N HIS A 75 5.48 5.46 23.00
CA HIS A 75 6.63 5.65 23.88
C HIS A 75 7.26 7.04 23.71
N PHE A 76 7.47 7.48 22.47
CA PHE A 76 8.10 8.77 22.18
C PHE A 76 7.18 9.98 22.43
N GLU A 77 5.87 9.77 22.46
CA GLU A 77 4.90 10.78 22.91
C GLU A 77 5.07 11.08 24.41
N LYS A 78 5.42 10.05 25.21
CA LYS A 78 5.69 10.18 26.66
C LYS A 78 7.13 10.59 26.97
N ASN A 79 8.10 10.06 26.21
CA ASN A 79 9.53 10.30 26.40
C ASN A 79 10.11 10.94 25.13
N ARG A 80 10.07 12.26 25.06
CA ARG A 80 10.54 13.02 23.89
C ARG A 80 12.06 12.91 23.74
N VAL A 81 12.52 12.84 22.50
CA VAL A 81 13.95 12.85 22.18
C VAL A 81 14.50 14.25 22.42
N ASN A 82 15.64 14.33 23.11
CA ASN A 82 16.39 15.57 23.34
C ASN A 82 17.88 15.33 23.06
N THR A 83 18.32 15.74 21.88
CA THR A 83 19.71 15.67 21.41
C THR A 83 20.50 16.95 21.71
N GLY A 84 19.83 17.99 22.24
CA GLY A 84 20.41 19.29 22.56
C GLY A 84 20.30 20.33 21.44
N ILE A 85 19.82 19.93 20.25
CA ILE A 85 19.59 20.82 19.11
C ILE A 85 18.08 20.86 18.81
N LYS A 86 17.41 21.96 19.20
CA LYS A 86 15.95 22.11 19.10
C LYS A 86 15.37 21.74 17.74
N SER A 87 15.97 22.21 16.64
CA SER A 87 15.45 21.96 15.29
C SER A 87 15.44 20.47 14.92
N ILE A 88 16.46 19.72 15.37
CA ILE A 88 16.56 18.29 15.11
C ILE A 88 15.57 17.54 16.01
N ASP A 89 15.45 17.95 17.27
CA ASP A 89 14.52 17.35 18.22
C ASP A 89 13.06 17.50 17.75
N ASP A 90 12.67 18.65 17.24
CA ASP A 90 11.30 18.85 16.73
C ASP A 90 11.03 17.97 15.50
N CYS A 91 11.98 17.90 14.56
CA CYS A 91 11.85 17.03 13.39
C CYS A 91 11.78 15.54 13.78
N LEU A 92 12.66 15.09 14.67
CA LEU A 92 12.69 13.71 15.15
C LEU A 92 11.42 13.35 15.92
N ASN A 93 10.96 14.22 16.82
CA ASN A 93 9.73 13.97 17.55
C ASN A 93 8.52 13.95 16.60
N MET A 94 8.46 14.82 15.58
CA MET A 94 7.40 14.77 14.57
C MET A 94 7.43 13.45 13.78
N LEU A 95 8.60 13.02 13.31
CA LEU A 95 8.75 11.77 12.57
C LEU A 95 8.41 10.54 13.42
N LEU A 96 8.91 10.48 14.66
CA LEU A 96 8.70 9.37 15.59
C LEU A 96 7.24 9.27 16.06
N SER A 97 6.49 10.37 16.05
CA SER A 97 5.04 10.37 16.36
C SER A 97 4.17 9.85 15.21
N ILE A 98 4.66 9.78 13.96
CA ILE A 98 3.87 9.29 12.82
C ILE A 98 3.77 7.76 12.86
N ARG A 99 2.65 7.25 13.37
CA ARG A 99 2.37 5.80 13.52
C ARG A 99 2.53 5.00 12.23
N MET A 100 2.04 5.54 11.11
CA MET A 100 2.13 4.88 9.80
C MET A 100 3.58 4.76 9.30
N LEU A 101 4.41 5.78 9.56
CA LEU A 101 5.81 5.79 9.18
C LEU A 101 6.57 4.71 9.96
N ILE A 102 6.40 4.66 11.27
CA ILE A 102 7.09 3.69 12.12
C ILE A 102 6.64 2.27 11.81
N ALA A 103 5.34 2.03 11.60
CA ALA A 103 4.86 0.72 11.14
C ALA A 103 5.52 0.29 9.83
N GLY A 104 5.63 1.19 8.85
CA GLY A 104 6.26 0.91 7.56
C GLY A 104 7.77 0.64 7.66
N VAL A 105 8.50 1.44 8.44
CA VAL A 105 9.94 1.25 8.66
C VAL A 105 10.22 -0.06 9.38
N VAL A 106 9.44 -0.38 10.41
CA VAL A 106 9.57 -1.66 11.14
C VAL A 106 9.26 -2.83 10.21
N ALA A 107 8.15 -2.78 9.45
CA ALA A 107 7.83 -3.82 8.47
C ALA A 107 8.95 -4.02 7.46
N PHE A 108 9.51 -2.93 6.94
CA PHE A 108 10.61 -2.97 5.98
C PHE A 108 11.88 -3.59 6.60
N VAL A 109 12.28 -3.18 7.79
CA VAL A 109 13.45 -3.73 8.48
C VAL A 109 13.26 -5.22 8.75
N LEU A 110 12.08 -5.62 9.23
CA LEU A 110 11.77 -7.02 9.52
C LEU A 110 11.72 -7.88 8.24
N ASP A 111 11.16 -7.37 7.14
CA ASP A 111 11.14 -8.08 5.85
C ASP A 111 12.54 -8.33 5.28
N ASN A 112 13.49 -7.42 5.54
CA ASN A 112 14.88 -7.57 5.12
C ASN A 112 15.74 -8.40 6.11
N THR A 113 15.42 -8.38 7.40
CA THR A 113 16.24 -9.03 8.45
C THR A 113 15.85 -10.49 8.65
N VAL A 114 14.57 -10.83 8.52
CA VAL A 114 14.09 -12.20 8.74
C VAL A 114 14.39 -13.06 7.51
N SER A 115 15.48 -13.84 7.60
CA SER A 115 15.90 -14.78 6.56
C SER A 115 14.89 -15.92 6.40
N GLY A 116 14.69 -16.38 5.16
CA GLY A 116 13.92 -17.60 4.88
C GLY A 116 14.66 -18.84 5.38
N GLU A 117 13.91 -19.84 5.84
CA GLU A 117 14.44 -21.08 6.45
C GLU A 117 15.32 -21.93 5.50
N PHE A 118 15.28 -21.66 4.20
CA PHE A 118 16.05 -22.41 3.20
C PHE A 118 16.77 -21.45 2.24
N SER A 119 18.10 -21.50 2.28
CA SER A 119 19.04 -20.75 1.44
C SER A 119 19.26 -19.29 1.85
N GLY A 120 20.52 -18.89 2.04
CA GLY A 120 20.98 -17.57 2.49
C GLY A 120 20.75 -16.41 1.51
N VAL A 121 19.57 -16.35 0.89
CA VAL A 121 19.07 -15.27 0.05
C VAL A 121 17.64 -15.01 0.53
N GLY A 122 17.25 -13.73 0.69
CA GLY A 122 15.98 -13.32 1.29
C GLY A 122 14.72 -13.95 0.66
N ALA A 123 13.56 -13.71 1.29
CA ALA A 123 12.26 -14.25 0.89
C ALA A 123 12.03 -14.31 -0.64
N THR A 124 11.64 -15.48 -1.17
CA THR A 124 11.35 -15.71 -2.59
C THR A 124 10.30 -14.72 -3.11
N ARG A 125 10.41 -14.29 -4.37
CA ARG A 125 9.52 -13.27 -4.99
C ARG A 125 8.04 -13.57 -4.80
N GLU A 126 7.65 -14.83 -4.96
CA GLU A 126 6.29 -15.31 -4.75
C GLU A 126 5.80 -15.13 -3.31
N GLN A 127 6.69 -15.39 -2.34
CA GLN A 127 6.36 -15.22 -0.92
C GLN A 127 6.20 -13.75 -0.53
N ARG A 128 6.72 -12.81 -1.32
CA ARG A 128 6.52 -11.36 -1.14
C ARG A 128 5.27 -10.84 -1.87
N GLY A 129 4.50 -11.73 -2.51
CA GLY A 129 3.33 -11.35 -3.32
C GLY A 129 3.67 -10.85 -4.72
N PHE A 130 4.93 -10.99 -5.16
CA PHE A 130 5.28 -10.87 -6.58
C PHE A 130 4.98 -12.21 -7.24
N ALA A 131 3.70 -12.47 -7.49
CA ALA A 131 3.34 -13.51 -8.44
C ALA A 131 4.00 -13.14 -9.78
N LEU A 132 4.83 -14.02 -10.34
CA LEU A 132 4.89 -14.08 -11.79
C LEU A 132 3.46 -14.42 -12.19
N LYS A 133 2.85 -13.52 -12.96
CA LYS A 133 1.65 -13.84 -13.71
C LYS A 133 2.06 -14.88 -14.75
N GLU A 134 2.36 -16.11 -14.31
CA GLU A 134 2.38 -17.26 -15.20
C GLU A 134 0.94 -17.39 -15.67
N MET A 135 0.72 -16.85 -16.86
CA MET A 135 -0.37 -17.16 -17.75
C MET A 135 -1.68 -17.43 -17.01
N ASP A 136 -2.33 -16.34 -16.62
CA ASP A 136 -3.78 -16.36 -16.68
C ASP A 136 -4.12 -16.64 -18.16
N GLU A 137 -4.32 -17.91 -18.48
CA GLU A 137 -4.89 -18.40 -19.74
C GLU A 137 -6.35 -17.93 -19.92
N ASN A 138 -6.81 -16.99 -19.08
CA ASN A 138 -7.91 -16.08 -19.34
C ASN A 138 -7.49 -14.62 -19.13
N ILE A 139 -6.45 -14.17 -19.85
CA ILE A 139 -6.43 -12.78 -20.35
C ILE A 139 -7.65 -12.66 -21.28
N ARG A 140 -8.83 -12.46 -20.68
CA ARG A 140 -9.75 -11.44 -21.16
C ARG A 140 -8.87 -10.22 -21.20
N ALA A 141 -8.38 -9.91 -22.40
CA ALA A 141 -7.86 -8.60 -22.68
C ALA A 141 -8.94 -7.68 -22.13
N GLU A 142 -8.64 -6.97 -21.02
CA GLU A 142 -9.49 -5.85 -20.67
C GLU A 142 -9.55 -5.02 -21.95
N ASP A 143 -10.75 -4.89 -22.46
CA ASP A 143 -11.15 -3.98 -23.49
C ASP A 143 -11.17 -2.58 -22.86
N ASP A 144 -10.02 -2.20 -22.30
CA ASP A 144 -9.70 -0.92 -21.67
C ASP A 144 -9.44 0.18 -22.73
N GLY A 145 -9.86 -0.05 -23.98
CA GLY A 145 -9.80 0.88 -25.09
C GLY A 145 -8.39 1.19 -25.62
N TYR A 146 -7.35 0.74 -24.91
CA TYR A 146 -5.94 0.84 -25.34
C TYR A 146 -5.41 -0.44 -25.99
N ALA A 147 -6.18 -1.53 -25.92
CA ALA A 147 -5.81 -2.77 -26.58
C ALA A 147 -5.86 -2.61 -28.11
N PRO A 148 -4.80 -3.01 -28.85
CA PRO A 148 -4.83 -2.98 -30.30
C PRO A 148 -5.97 -3.84 -30.84
N SER A 149 -6.56 -3.39 -31.96
CA SER A 149 -7.71 -4.03 -32.57
C SER A 149 -7.44 -5.52 -32.87
N PRO A 150 -8.47 -6.39 -32.92
CA PRO A 150 -8.29 -7.83 -33.10
C PRO A 150 -7.46 -8.21 -34.33
N LEU A 151 -7.51 -7.37 -35.37
CA LEU A 151 -6.72 -7.54 -36.59
C LEU A 151 -5.23 -7.28 -36.33
N VAL A 152 -4.89 -6.19 -35.66
CA VAL A 152 -3.50 -5.84 -35.31
C VAL A 152 -2.89 -6.89 -34.39
N ARG A 153 -3.68 -7.46 -33.48
CA ARG A 153 -3.22 -8.53 -32.58
C ARG A 153 -2.89 -9.82 -33.33
N ARG A 154 -3.67 -10.18 -34.36
CA ARG A 154 -3.40 -11.33 -35.23
C ARG A 154 -2.07 -11.14 -35.99
N TYR A 155 -1.87 -9.96 -36.57
CA TYR A 155 -0.64 -9.65 -37.30
C TYR A 155 0.59 -9.44 -36.40
N GLN A 156 0.43 -8.96 -35.15
CA GLN A 156 1.55 -8.83 -34.18
C GLN A 156 2.03 -10.18 -33.65
N LEU A 157 1.14 -11.17 -33.54
CA LEU A 157 1.50 -12.56 -33.21
C LEU A 157 2.09 -13.31 -34.42
N ASP A 158 1.78 -12.89 -35.65
CA ASP A 158 2.37 -13.42 -36.88
C ASP A 158 3.75 -12.81 -37.21
N ILE A 159 4.24 -11.85 -36.42
CA ILE A 159 5.68 -11.50 -36.42
C ILE A 159 6.42 -12.59 -35.63
N ASP A 160 6.50 -13.75 -36.27
CA ASP A 160 7.47 -14.77 -35.97
C ASP A 160 8.85 -14.16 -36.27
N ILE A 161 9.56 -13.73 -35.23
CA ILE A 161 10.98 -13.36 -35.32
C ILE A 161 11.77 -14.66 -35.50
N ASN A 162 11.59 -15.28 -36.66
CA ASN A 162 12.27 -16.49 -37.11
C ASN A 162 13.77 -16.20 -37.22
N GLY A 163 14.47 -16.37 -36.10
CA GLY A 163 15.92 -16.24 -36.03
C GLY A 163 16.54 -16.53 -34.67
N LEU A 164 15.86 -16.28 -33.54
CA LEU A 164 16.44 -16.54 -32.21
C LEU A 164 15.71 -17.65 -31.44
N LYS A 165 16.08 -18.89 -31.75
CA LYS A 165 15.90 -20.03 -30.85
C LYS A 165 16.80 -19.83 -29.62
N PHE A 166 16.25 -19.34 -28.51
CA PHE A 166 16.88 -19.59 -27.21
C PHE A 166 16.46 -20.98 -26.74
N GLN A 167 17.36 -21.95 -26.94
CA GLN A 167 17.29 -23.24 -26.25
C GLN A 167 17.49 -23.00 -24.75
N PHE A 168 16.45 -23.25 -23.95
CA PHE A 168 16.65 -23.65 -22.56
C PHE A 168 16.56 -25.18 -22.50
N ARG A 169 17.73 -25.79 -22.30
CA ARG A 169 17.88 -27.21 -21.99
C ARG A 169 17.51 -27.41 -20.52
N ARG A 170 16.78 -28.50 -20.27
CA ARG A 170 16.28 -29.01 -18.99
C ARG A 170 17.21 -28.80 -17.79
#